data_AF-A0A843AYG7-F1
#
_entry.id   AF-A0A843AYG7-F1
#
_cell.length_a   1.000
_cell.length_b   1.000
_cell.length_c   1.000
_cell.angle_alpha   90.00
_cell.angle_beta   90.00
_cell.angle_gamma   90.00
#
_symmetry.space_group_name_H-M   'P 1'
#
loop_
_entity.id
_entity.type
_entity.pdbx_description
1 polymer ?
#
loop_
_entity_poly.entity_id
_entity_poly.type
_entity_poly.pdbx_seq_one_letter_code
_entity_poly.pdbx_strand_id
1 'polypeptide(L)' 'MAGGKKSFQGSILLLVILLLICFPAGLIYLVIKWEEDTTSVPMRTCMSCGANIPVNYNVCPHCGKATMPEQVPPQA' A
#
# COMPACT_ATOMS: atom_id res chain seq x y z
N MET A 1 5.07 -54.05 29.14
CA MET A 1 4.64 -52.62 29.15
C MET A 1 5.37 -51.91 28.01
N ALA A 2 4.69 -51.50 26.94
CA ALA A 2 5.33 -50.82 25.80
C ALA A 2 4.50 -49.58 25.42
N GLY A 3 4.90 -48.43 25.95
CA GLY A 3 4.31 -47.13 25.66
C GLY A 3 4.85 -46.57 24.34
N GLY A 4 4.05 -46.66 23.28
CA GLY A 4 4.31 -46.00 22.00
C GLY A 4 4.00 -44.51 22.08
N LYS A 5 5.03 -43.67 21.93
CA LYS A 5 4.91 -42.21 21.87
C LYS A 5 4.22 -41.81 20.57
N LYS A 6 2.88 -41.70 20.58
CA LYS A 6 2.09 -41.03 19.52
C LYS A 6 2.22 -39.51 19.65
N SER A 7 3.45 -39.02 19.65
CA SER A 7 3.70 -37.60 19.57
C SER A 7 3.87 -37.27 18.09
N PHE A 8 3.16 -36.22 17.66
CA PHE A 8 3.75 -35.25 16.74
C PHE A 8 3.49 -35.40 15.23
N GLN A 9 2.64 -36.32 14.75
CA GLN A 9 2.20 -36.31 13.34
C GLN A 9 1.09 -35.28 13.08
N GLY A 10 0.05 -35.24 13.92
CA GLY A 10 -1.05 -34.28 13.78
C GLY A 10 -0.65 -32.84 14.10
N SER A 11 0.21 -32.61 15.10
CA SER A 11 0.69 -31.27 15.45
C SER A 11 1.61 -30.67 14.40
N ILE A 12 2.53 -31.45 13.82
CA ILE A 12 3.33 -30.97 12.68
C ILE A 12 2.43 -30.66 11.49
N LEU A 13 1.48 -31.55 11.16
CA LEU A 13 0.58 -31.36 10.03
C LEU A 13 -0.26 -30.08 10.20
N LEU A 14 -0.80 -29.83 11.39
CA LEU A 14 -1.52 -28.59 11.72
C LEU A 14 -0.64 -27.35 11.63
N LEU A 15 0.60 -27.41 12.12
CA LEU A 15 1.54 -26.28 12.01
C LEU A 15 1.90 -25.98 10.55
N VAL A 16 2.11 -27.01 9.72
CA VAL A 16 2.39 -26.86 8.29
C VAL A 16 1.19 -26.25 7.56
N ILE A 17 -0.03 -26.70 7.86
CA ILE A 17 -1.26 -26.14 7.27
C ILE A 17 -1.44 -24.67 7.67
N LEU A 18 -1.25 -24.33 8.95
CA LEU A 18 -1.31 -22.94 9.41
C LEU A 18 -0.27 -22.06 8.74
N LEU A 19 0.97 -22.53 8.59
CA LEU A 19 2.01 -21.81 7.86
C LEU A 19 1.65 -21.63 6.38
N LEU A 20 1.17 -22.68 5.72
CA LEU A 20 0.78 -22.63 4.31
C LEU A 20 -0.44 -21.76 4.04
N ILE A 21 -1.29 -21.46 5.03
CA ILE A 21 -2.44 -20.56 4.89
C ILE A 21 -2.09 -19.14 5.33
N CYS A 22 -1.39 -18.97 6.45
CA CYS A 22 -1.01 -17.65 6.96
C CYS A 22 0.05 -16.96 6.08
N PHE A 23 0.98 -17.72 5.50
CA PHE A 23 2.02 -17.17 4.64
C PHE A 23 1.48 -16.55 3.34
N PRO A 24 0.63 -17.21 2.54
CA PRO A 24 0.03 -16.59 1.37
C PRO A 24 -0.93 -15.45 1.75
N ALA A 25 -1.66 -15.54 2.86
CA ALA A 25 -2.51 -14.43 3.32
C ALA A 25 -1.69 -13.17 3.61
N GLY A 26 -0.53 -13.31 4.27
CA GLY A 26 0.41 -12.20 4.49
C GLY A 26 1.01 -11.68 3.18
N LEU A 27 1.37 -12.57 2.26
CA LEU A 27 1.93 -12.19 0.96
C LEU A 27 0.89 -11.45 0.09
N ILE A 28 -0.36 -11.91 0.08
CA ILE A 28 -1.49 -11.26 -0.60
C ILE A 28 -1.76 -9.89 0.03
N TYR A 29 -1.78 -9.78 1.36
CA TYR A 29 -1.93 -8.49 2.06
C TYR A 29 -0.81 -7.52 1.68
N LEU A 30 0.43 -8.01 1.60
CA LEU A 30 1.53 -7.20 1.10
C LEU A 30 1.27 -6.79 -0.34
N VAL A 31 1.00 -7.69 -1.28
CA VAL A 31 0.76 -7.29 -2.70
C VAL A 31 -0.35 -6.25 -2.85
N ILE A 32 -1.50 -6.40 -2.19
CA ILE A 32 -2.60 -5.42 -2.26
C ILE A 32 -2.16 -4.05 -1.75
N LYS A 33 -1.38 -4.02 -0.66
CA LYS A 33 -0.94 -2.75 -0.05
C LYS A 33 0.04 -1.95 -0.93
N TRP A 34 0.63 -2.55 -1.96
CA TRP A 34 1.62 -1.87 -2.82
C TRP A 34 1.00 -1.17 -4.02
N GLU A 35 -0.28 -1.41 -4.33
CA GLU A 35 -0.95 -0.77 -5.46
C GLU A 35 -1.53 0.62 -5.13
N GLU A 36 -1.57 1.00 -3.85
CA GLU A 36 -2.17 2.27 -3.38
C GLU A 36 -1.20 3.46 -3.36
N ASP A 37 0.12 3.23 -3.44
CA ASP A 37 1.14 4.28 -3.34
C ASP A 37 1.62 4.83 -4.71
N THR A 38 1.21 4.21 -5.82
CA THR A 38 1.44 4.75 -7.18
C THR A 38 0.30 5.65 -7.65
N THR A 39 -0.30 6.42 -6.73
CA THR A 39 -1.12 7.57 -7.13
C THR A 39 -0.18 8.61 -7.71
N SER A 40 0.00 8.57 -9.03
CA SER A 40 0.68 9.60 -9.80
C SER A 40 0.01 10.93 -9.49
N VAL A 41 0.58 11.71 -8.56
CA VAL A 41 0.05 13.02 -8.20
C VAL A 41 0.02 13.84 -9.49
N PRO A 42 -1.16 14.23 -10.01
CA PRO A 42 -1.20 14.93 -11.28
C PRO A 42 -0.39 16.21 -11.15
N MET A 43 0.46 16.46 -12.14
CA MET A 43 1.25 17.69 -12.21
C MET A 43 0.42 18.77 -12.90
N ARG A 44 0.54 20.01 -12.44
CA ARG A 44 -0.14 21.17 -12.98
C ARG A 44 0.82 22.35 -13.13
N THR A 45 0.58 23.18 -14.12
CA THR A 45 1.37 24.39 -14.33
C THR A 45 0.82 25.53 -13.46
N CYS A 46 1.68 26.17 -12.67
CA CYS A 46 1.31 27.35 -11.91
C CYS A 46 1.00 28.52 -12.85
N MET A 47 -0.23 29.06 -12.81
CA MET A 47 -0.63 30.20 -13.64
C MET A 47 0.08 31.52 -13.27
N SER A 48 0.75 31.59 -12.12
CA SER A 48 1.45 32.80 -11.68
C SER A 48 2.90 32.89 -12.15
N CYS A 49 3.60 31.75 -12.27
CA CYS A 49 5.03 31.73 -12.61
C CYS A 49 5.40 30.76 -13.74
N GLY A 50 4.46 29.93 -14.20
CA GLY A 50 4.70 28.93 -15.25
C GLY A 50 5.44 27.67 -14.78
N ALA A 51 5.78 27.55 -13.49
CA ALA A 51 6.45 26.36 -12.97
C ALA A 51 5.48 25.16 -12.87
N ASN A 52 5.98 23.96 -13.18
CA ASN A 52 5.20 22.73 -13.04
C ASN A 52 5.25 22.24 -11.58
N ILE A 53 4.10 22.11 -10.93
CA ILE A 53 3.95 21.77 -9.52
C ILE A 53 2.89 20.66 -9.33
N PRO A 54 2.96 19.84 -8.28
CA PRO A 54 1.94 18.81 -8.05
C PRO A 54 0.60 19.45 -7.63
N VAL A 55 -0.54 18.87 -8.03
CA VAL A 55 -1.88 19.42 -7.69
C VAL A 55 -2.14 19.50 -6.19
N ASN A 56 -1.48 18.64 -5.40
CA ASN A 56 -1.55 18.59 -3.94
C ASN A 56 -1.10 19.91 -3.29
N TYR A 57 -0.21 20.67 -3.93
CA TYR A 57 0.37 21.86 -3.32
C TYR A 57 -0.61 23.03 -3.35
N ASN A 58 -0.92 23.58 -2.18
CA ASN A 58 -1.76 24.78 -2.02
C ASN A 58 -1.00 26.08 -2.27
N VAL A 59 0.33 26.04 -2.25
CA VAL A 59 1.21 27.18 -2.47
C VAL A 59 2.33 26.76 -3.40
N CYS A 60 2.60 27.55 -4.43
CA CYS A 60 3.68 27.27 -5.37
C CYS A 60 5.05 27.52 -4.71
N PRO A 61 5.96 26.52 -4.64
CA PRO A 61 7.29 26.71 -4.06
C PRO A 61 8.20 27.65 -4.86
N HIS A 62 7.88 27.92 -6.14
CA HIS A 62 8.68 28.79 -6.99
C HIS A 62 8.34 30.27 -6.85
N CYS A 63 7.09 30.62 -6.51
CA CYS A 63 6.64 32.02 -6.46
C CYS A 63 5.88 32.41 -5.18
N GLY A 64 5.55 31.45 -4.31
CA GLY A 64 4.83 31.68 -3.06
C GLY A 64 3.35 32.05 -3.22
N LYS A 65 2.80 32.02 -4.45
CA LYS A 65 1.37 32.28 -4.69
C LYS A 65 0.53 31.07 -4.33
N ALA A 66 -0.64 31.32 -3.75
CA ALA A 66 -1.62 30.29 -3.48
C ALA A 66 -2.16 29.71 -4.80
N THR A 67 -2.16 28.39 -4.91
CA THR A 67 -2.63 27.64 -6.07
C THR A 67 -3.83 26.81 -5.61
N MET A 68 -5.05 27.15 -6.05
CA MET A 68 -6.28 26.42 -5.67
C MET A 68 -6.16 24.96 -6.11
N PRO A 69 -6.00 23.97 -5.21
CA PRO A 69 -5.93 22.58 -5.61
C PRO A 69 -7.27 22.17 -6.22
N GLU A 70 -7.27 21.75 -7.48
CA GLU A 70 -8.42 21.06 -8.08
C GLU A 70 -8.44 19.66 -7.44
N GLN A 71 -9.44 19.41 -6.59
CA GLN A 71 -9.58 18.16 -5.86
C GLN A 71 -9.91 17.07 -6.87
N VAL A 72 -8.93 16.21 -7.18
CA VAL A 72 -9.17 15.03 -8.02
C VAL A 72 -10.21 14.18 -7.30
N PRO A 73 -11.43 14.01 -7.85
CA PRO A 73 -12.43 13.17 -7.23
C PRO A 73 -11.88 11.73 -7.16
N PRO A 74 -12.16 10.99 -6.07
CA PRO A 74 -11.86 9.57 -6.02
C PRO A 74 -12.55 8.91 -7.22
N GLN A 75 -11.75 8.29 -8.08
CA GLN A 75 -12.24 7.64 -9.30
C GLN A 75 -13.00 6.39 -8.83
N ALA A 76 -14.33 6.47 -8.90
CA ALA A 76 -15.28 5.46 -8.47
C ALA A 76 -15.33 4.25 -9.40
#